data_AF-M5BPA1-F1
#
_entry.id   AF-M5BPA1-F1
#
_cell.length_a   1.000
_cell.length_b   1.000
_cell.length_c   1.000
_cell.angle_alpha   90.00
_cell.angle_beta   90.00
_cell.angle_gamma   90.00
#
_symmetry.space_group_name_H-M   'P 1'
#
loop_
_entity.id
_entity.type
_entity.pdbx_description
1 polymer ?
#
loop_
_entity_poly.entity_id
_entity_poly.type
_entity_poly.pdbx_seq_one_letter_code
_entity_poly.pdbx_strand_id
1 'polypeptide(L)'
;MLMDKYLRRSSMTSGSRKFVGSDGMEYKWQSTGDGCDWSLTNAAGYHVADYTRSDVLIPGRRTSCLNICGSWIHLSVEIIASLTIMRHIAQHRL
;
A
#
# COMPACT_ATOMS: atom_id res chain seq x y z
N MET A 1 -21.30 -2.17 2.13
CA MET A 1 -20.26 -3.22 2.11
C MET A 1 -19.13 -2.77 3.03
N LEU A 2 -18.52 -3.70 3.78
CA LEU A 2 -17.56 -3.42 4.87
C LEU A 2 -16.27 -2.72 4.40
N MET A 3 -15.99 -2.74 3.09
CA MET A 3 -14.76 -2.25 2.47
C MET A 3 -14.55 -0.71 2.54
N ASP A 4 -15.60 0.10 2.53
CA ASP A 4 -15.47 1.58 2.61
C ASP A 4 -14.93 2.05 3.96
N LYS A 5 -15.01 1.21 5.00
CA LYS A 5 -14.54 1.52 6.34
C LYS A 5 -13.01 1.46 6.46
N TYR A 6 -12.35 0.73 5.56
CA TYR A 6 -10.91 0.47 5.65
C TYR A 6 -10.08 1.27 4.65
N LEU A 7 -10.64 1.69 3.52
CA LEU A 7 -9.89 2.41 2.48
C LEU A 7 -10.75 3.48 1.82
N ARG A 8 -10.43 4.74 2.08
CA ARG A 8 -11.11 5.88 1.47
C ARG A 8 -10.39 6.28 0.19
N ARG A 9 -11.13 6.35 -0.91
CA ARG A 9 -10.64 6.78 -2.22
C ARG A 9 -10.30 8.27 -2.14
N SER A 10 -9.04 8.64 -2.38
CA SER A 10 -8.60 10.04 -2.22
C SER A 10 -8.66 10.87 -3.51
N SER A 11 -8.79 10.24 -4.68
CA SER A 11 -8.99 10.90 -5.97
C SER A 11 -9.51 9.90 -7.03
N MET A 12 -10.25 10.39 -8.03
CA MET A 12 -10.81 9.61 -9.14
C MET A 12 -9.79 9.25 -10.25
N THR A 13 -8.57 9.80 -10.21
CA THR A 13 -7.67 9.81 -11.38
C THR A 13 -6.24 9.33 -11.13
N SER A 14 -5.84 9.05 -9.90
CA SER A 14 -4.53 8.45 -9.60
C SER A 14 -4.73 7.33 -8.59
N GLY A 15 -4.01 6.22 -8.73
CA GLY A 15 -4.12 5.02 -7.88
C GLY A 15 -3.84 5.23 -6.39
N SER A 16 -3.84 6.47 -5.88
CA SER A 16 -3.65 6.79 -4.48
C SER A 16 -4.89 6.48 -3.64
N ARG A 17 -4.70 5.76 -2.53
CA ARG A 17 -5.75 5.47 -1.56
C ARG A 17 -5.23 5.64 -0.15
N LYS A 18 -6.15 5.90 0.78
CA LYS A 18 -5.83 6.23 2.16
C LYS A 18 -6.54 5.31 3.15
N PHE A 19 -5.92 5.08 4.30
CA PHE A 19 -6.53 4.41 5.44
C PHE A 19 -6.16 5.14 6.73
N VAL A 20 -6.92 4.89 7.79
CA VAL A 20 -6.61 5.37 9.14
C VAL A 20 -6.07 4.18 9.94
N GLY A 21 -4.87 4.34 10.49
CA GLY A 21 -4.24 3.32 11.33
C GLY A 21 -4.90 3.23 12.70
N SER A 22 -4.59 2.17 13.45
CA SER A 22 -5.05 2.05 14.86
C SER A 22 -4.48 3.14 15.78
N ASP A 23 -3.40 3.78 15.37
CA ASP A 23 -2.81 4.97 16.00
C ASP A 23 -3.61 6.27 15.76
N GLY A 24 -4.69 6.20 14.97
CA GLY A 24 -5.55 7.34 14.62
C GLY A 24 -4.98 8.24 13.53
N MET A 25 -3.82 7.90 12.95
CA MET A 25 -3.17 8.70 11.92
C MET A 25 -3.62 8.26 10.52
N GLU A 26 -3.63 9.22 9.58
CA GLU A 26 -3.91 8.92 8.18
C GLU A 26 -2.64 8.47 7.45
N TYR A 27 -2.80 7.43 6.64
CA TYR A 27 -1.77 6.85 5.80
C TYR A 27 -2.23 6.83 4.34
N LYS A 28 -1.30 7.09 3.41
CA LYS A 28 -1.58 7.22 1.98
C LYS A 28 -0.64 6.35 1.16
N TRP A 29 -1.21 5.42 0.39
CA TRP A 29 -0.51 4.70 -0.67
C TRP A 29 -0.43 5.56 -1.93
N GLN A 30 0.71 5.52 -2.61
CA GLN A 30 0.96 6.20 -3.88
C GLN A 30 1.69 5.24 -4.83
N SER A 31 1.27 5.20 -6.10
CA SER A 31 1.96 4.42 -7.14
C SER A 31 3.20 5.18 -7.59
N THR A 32 4.35 4.51 -7.60
CA THR A 32 5.65 5.12 -7.98
C THR A 32 6.11 4.73 -9.39
N GLY A 33 5.29 4.03 -10.17
CA GLY A 33 5.59 3.60 -11.54
C GLY A 33 4.35 3.05 -12.27
N ASP A 34 4.52 1.96 -13.04
CA ASP A 34 3.48 1.28 -13.84
C ASP A 34 2.37 0.57 -13.02
N GLY A 35 2.01 1.11 -11.84
CA GLY A 35 0.99 0.55 -10.94
C GLY A 35 1.45 -0.67 -10.15
N CYS A 36 2.71 -1.06 -10.28
CA CYS A 36 3.26 -2.27 -9.67
C CYS A 36 4.06 -2.00 -8.39
N ASP A 37 4.62 -0.80 -8.26
CA ASP A 37 5.38 -0.34 -7.11
C ASP A 37 4.60 0.73 -6.35
N TRP A 38 4.63 0.63 -5.03
CA TRP A 38 3.81 1.43 -4.14
C TRP A 38 4.62 1.96 -2.98
N SER A 39 4.45 3.24 -2.64
CA SER A 39 5.00 3.86 -1.45
C SER A 39 3.89 4.27 -0.49
N LEU A 40 4.13 4.08 0.81
CA LEU A 40 3.23 4.47 1.89
C LEU A 40 3.85 5.62 2.66
N THR A 41 3.06 6.68 2.81
CA THR A 41 3.43 7.84 3.63
C THR A 41 2.38 8.13 4.69
N ASN A 42 2.78 8.66 5.83
CA ASN A 42 1.83 9.18 6.82
C ASN A 42 1.30 10.57 6.41
N ALA A 43 0.38 11.12 7.21
CA ALA A 43 -0.22 12.43 6.97
C ALA A 43 0.79 13.59 6.88
N ALA A 44 1.93 13.48 7.56
CA ALA A 44 3.01 14.47 7.52
C ALA A 44 4.00 14.24 6.36
N GLY A 45 3.76 13.23 5.52
CA GLY A 45 4.60 12.90 4.36
C GLY A 45 5.85 12.07 4.68
N TYR A 46 5.99 11.58 5.91
CA TYR A 46 7.08 10.66 6.27
C TYR A 46 6.88 9.30 5.60
N HIS A 47 7.99 8.72 5.14
CA HIS A 47 8.01 7.39 4.55
C HIS A 47 7.76 6.31 5.61
N VAL A 48 6.79 5.44 5.35
CA VAL A 48 6.34 4.39 6.28
C VAL A 48 6.73 3.01 5.77
N ALA A 49 6.44 2.73 4.50
CA ALA A 49 6.69 1.44 3.88
C ALA A 49 6.78 1.58 2.35
N ASP A 50 7.52 0.67 1.72
CA ASP A 50 7.62 0.53 0.28
C ASP A 50 7.30 -0.91 -0.13
N TYR A 51 6.63 -1.04 -1.26
CA TYR A 51 6.39 -2.31 -1.90
C TYR A 51 6.93 -2.27 -3.32
N THR A 52 7.82 -3.20 -3.61
CA THR A 52 8.44 -3.34 -4.92
C THR A 52 8.05 -4.68 -5.51
N ARG A 53 7.50 -4.66 -6.73
CA ARG A 53 7.26 -5.86 -7.51
C ARG A 53 8.53 -6.17 -8.29
N SER A 54 9.23 -7.24 -7.90
CA SER A 54 10.29 -7.76 -8.76
C SER A 54 9.68 -8.34 -10.03
N ASP A 55 10.10 -7.80 -11.17
CA ASP A 55 9.86 -8.27 -12.53
C ASP A 55 10.88 -9.33 -12.97
N VAL A 56 11.94 -9.51 -12.19
CA VAL A 56 12.98 -10.51 -12.43
C VAL A 56 12.38 -11.91 -12.34
N LEU A 57 12.17 -12.51 -13.51
CA LEU A 57 11.79 -13.91 -13.68
C LEU A 57 13.00 -14.80 -13.36
N ILE A 58 13.34 -14.91 -12.07
CA ILE A 58 14.16 -16.03 -11.61
C ILE A 58 13.25 -17.26 -11.64
N PRO A 59 13.60 -18.34 -12.38
CA PRO A 59 12.79 -19.55 -12.42
C PRO A 59 12.51 -20.04 -10.99
N GLY A 60 11.24 -20.06 -10.59
CA GLY A 60 10.79 -20.54 -9.29
C GLY A 60 10.73 -19.50 -8.15
N ARG A 61 11.06 -18.22 -8.36
CA ARG A 61 11.01 -17.21 -7.28
C ARG A 61 10.37 -15.90 -7.72
N ARG A 62 9.14 -15.65 -7.25
CA ARG A 62 8.53 -14.31 -7.27
C ARG A 62 9.01 -13.56 -6.02
N THR A 63 9.87 -12.56 -6.17
CA THR A 63 10.40 -11.77 -5.05
C THR A 63 9.73 -10.40 -4.96
N SER A 64 8.40 -10.37 -4.85
CA SER A 64 7.72 -9.15 -4.42
C SER A 64 8.07 -8.91 -2.95
N CYS A 65 8.60 -7.73 -2.63
CA CYS A 65 9.06 -7.40 -1.29
C CYS A 65 8.26 -6.22 -0.75
N LEU A 66 7.80 -6.34 0.50
CA LEU A 66 7.25 -5.25 1.29
C LEU A 66 8.27 -4.92 2.38
N ASN A 67 8.78 -3.70 2.37
CA ASN A 67 9.67 -3.18 3.39
C ASN A 67 8.89 -2.20 4.26
N ILE A 68 8.93 -2.39 5.57
CA ILE A 68 8.27 -1.52 6.55
C ILE A 68 9.37 -0.88 7.40
N CYS A 69 9.35 0.44 7.54
CA CYS A 69 10.31 1.11 8.39
C CYS A 69 10.02 0.76 9.86
N GLY A 70 11.08 0.46 10.63
CA GLY A 70 10.97 -0.08 12.00
C GLY A 70 10.12 0.77 12.95
N SER A 71 10.08 2.09 12.76
CA SER A 71 9.25 3.01 13.55
C SER A 71 7.74 2.73 13.43
N TRP A 72 7.30 2.09 12.35
CA TRP A 72 5.89 1.76 12.07
C TRP A 72 5.58 0.27 12.11
N ILE A 73 6.45 -0.54 12.74
CA ILE A 73 6.26 -1.99 12.83
C ILE A 73 4.97 -2.38 13.57
N HIS A 74 4.49 -1.51 14.47
CA HIS A 74 3.22 -1.71 15.18
C HIS A 74 2.00 -1.69 14.25
N LEU A 75 2.10 -1.10 13.06
CA LEU A 75 1.05 -1.05 12.04
C LEU A 75 1.20 -2.15 10.98
N SER A 76 2.12 -3.10 11.16
CA SER A 76 2.47 -4.08 10.10
C SER A 76 1.25 -4.83 9.55
N VAL A 77 0.33 -5.25 10.43
CA VAL A 77 -0.87 -5.99 10.03
C VAL A 77 -1.78 -5.13 9.14
N GLU A 78 -1.94 -3.85 9.48
CA GLU A 78 -2.77 -2.89 8.76
C GLU A 78 -2.14 -2.50 7.42
N ILE A 79 -0.82 -2.35 7.39
CA ILE A 79 -0.03 -2.10 6.18
C ILE A 79 -0.18 -3.29 5.21
N ILE A 80 -0.06 -4.54 5.70
CA ILE A 80 -0.22 -5.75 4.88
C ILE A 80 -1.66 -5.87 4.37
N ALA A 81 -2.65 -5.66 5.23
CA ALA A 81 -4.06 -5.72 4.86
C ALA A 81 -4.42 -4.68 3.79
N SER A 82 -4.03 -3.42 4.02
CA SER A 82 -4.27 -2.32 3.08
C SER A 82 -3.57 -2.54 1.74
N LEU A 83 -2.30 -3.00 1.76
CA LEU A 83 -1.56 -3.34 0.54
C LEU A 83 -2.23 -4.48 -0.25
N THR A 84 -2.75 -5.50 0.44
CA THR A 84 -3.43 -6.63 -0.22
C THR A 84 -4.68 -6.15 -0.96
N ILE A 85 -5.46 -5.27 -0.33
CA ILE A 85 -6.64 -4.65 -0.94
C ILE A 85 -6.22 -3.77 -2.13
N MET A 86 -5.19 -2.95 -1.97
CA MET A 86 -4.63 -2.10 -3.05
C MET A 86 -4.23 -2.94 -4.27
N ARG A 87 -3.53 -4.05 -4.05
CA ARG A 87 -3.12 -4.96 -5.12
C ARG A 87 -4.29 -5.60 -5.83
N HIS A 88 -5.30 -6.07 -5.08
CA HIS A 88 -6.50 -6.66 -5.66
C HIS A 88 -7.24 -5.65 -6.55
N ILE A 89 -7.42 -4.43 -6.05
CA ILE A 89 -8.03 -3.34 -6.81
C ILE A 89 -7.25 -3.03 -8.08
N ALA A 90 -5.92 -2.94 -8.00
CA ALA A 90 -5.07 -2.66 -9.15
C ALA A 90 -5.14 -3.78 -10.21
N GLN A 91 -5.24 -5.04 -9.79
CA GLN A 91 -5.41 -6.19 -10.69
C GLN A 91 -6.76 -6.22 -11.39
N HIS A 92 -7.84 -5.84 -10.68
CA HIS A 92 -9.22 -5.91 -11.19
C HIS A 92 -9.76 -4.58 -11.75
N ARG A 93 -8.95 -3.50 -11.75
CA ARG A 93 -9.31 -2.14 -12.22
C ARG A 93 -10.61 -1.59 -11.57
N LEU A 94 -10.68 -1.64 -10.23
CA LEU A 94 -11.83 -1.20 -9.40
C LEU A 94 -11.72 0.22 -8.79
#